data_AF-A0A9C7Z5R6-F1
#
_entry.id   AF-A0A9C7Z5R6-F1
#
_cell.length_a   1.000
_cell.length_b   1.000
_cell.length_c   1.000
_cell.angle_alpha   90.00
_cell.angle_beta   90.00
_cell.angle_gamma   90.00
#
_symmetry.space_group_name_H-M   'P 1'
#
loop_
_entity.id
_entity.type
_entity.pdbx_description
1 polymer ?
#
loop_
_entity_poly.entity_id
_entity_poly.type
_entity_poly.pdbx_seq_one_letter_code
_entity_poly.pdbx_strand_id
1 'polypeptide(L)'
;MKVTCAKPDAAVRELDVAIGLLFTDGDPLAVRTLAGAAYGIFADLAENHTPGSSWRAKVIKGSGLSEKDALRILNAAQNYLKHADRDAESALSFDEEEN
;
A
#
# COMPACT_ATOMS: atom_id res chain seq x y z
N MET A 1 -16.29 -20.84 -3.87
CA MET A 1 -16.95 -19.72 -3.17
C MET A 1 -16.86 -18.48 -4.07
N LYS A 2 -17.97 -17.76 -4.30
CA LYS A 2 -17.94 -16.48 -5.03
C LYS A 2 -17.79 -15.33 -4.02
N VAL A 3 -16.79 -14.48 -4.20
CA VAL A 3 -16.59 -13.27 -3.38
C VAL A 3 -17.06 -12.06 -4.18
N THR A 4 -17.85 -11.18 -3.57
CA THR A 4 -18.30 -9.91 -4.16
C THR A 4 -18.13 -8.83 -3.10
N CYS A 5 -17.56 -7.69 -3.47
CA CYS A 5 -17.06 -6.71 -2.54
C CYS A 5 -16.98 -5.33 -3.20
N ALA A 6 -17.46 -4.27 -2.52
CA ALA A 6 -17.20 -2.90 -2.97
C ALA A 6 -15.76 -2.50 -2.64
N LYS A 7 -15.26 -1.41 -3.27
CA LYS A 7 -13.90 -0.92 -3.03
C LYS A 7 -13.62 -0.55 -1.56
N PRO A 8 -14.50 0.20 -0.85
CA PRO A 8 -14.29 0.48 0.57
C PRO A 8 -14.23 -0.79 1.42
N ASP A 9 -15.16 -1.73 1.19
CA ASP A 9 -15.19 -3.01 1.91
C ASP A 9 -13.93 -3.83 1.65
N ALA A 10 -13.38 -3.80 0.43
CA ALA A 10 -12.16 -4.53 0.08
C ALA A 10 -10.96 -3.97 0.86
N ALA A 11 -10.82 -2.64 0.88
CA ALA A 11 -9.75 -1.96 1.60
C ALA A 11 -9.82 -2.21 3.12
N VAL A 12 -11.03 -2.16 3.70
CA VAL A 12 -11.24 -2.48 5.12
C VAL A 12 -10.86 -3.93 5.41
N ARG A 13 -11.34 -4.88 4.60
CA ARG A 13 -11.05 -6.30 4.79
C ARG A 13 -9.56 -6.64 4.64
N GLU A 14 -8.88 -6.05 3.66
CA GLU A 14 -7.44 -6.22 3.48
C GLU A 14 -6.67 -5.65 4.68
N LEU A 15 -7.04 -4.47 5.15
CA LEU A 15 -6.42 -3.83 6.31
C LEU A 15 -6.67 -4.62 7.60
N ASP A 16 -7.88 -5.12 7.83
CA ASP A 16 -8.22 -5.93 9.00
C ASP A 16 -7.38 -7.22 9.06
N VAL A 17 -7.17 -7.88 7.91
CA VAL A 17 -6.32 -9.07 7.84
C VAL A 17 -4.85 -8.70 8.08
N ALA A 18 -4.36 -7.59 7.51
CA ALA A 18 -3.00 -7.10 7.75
C ALA A 18 -2.76 -6.83 9.25
N ILE A 19 -3.70 -6.14 9.90
CA ILE A 19 -3.67 -5.86 11.34
C ILE A 19 -3.68 -7.16 12.14
N GLY A 20 -4.56 -8.11 11.79
CA GLY A 20 -4.63 -9.41 12.45
C GLY A 20 -3.30 -10.15 12.38
N LEU A 21 -2.70 -10.23 11.19
CA LEU A 21 -1.40 -10.86 10.98
C LEU A 21 -0.31 -10.18 11.83
N LEU A 22 -0.23 -8.85 11.80
CA LEU A 22 0.75 -8.08 12.58
C LEU A 22 0.68 -8.41 14.08
N PHE A 23 -0.53 -8.48 14.64
CA PHE A 23 -0.69 -8.77 16.08
C PHE A 23 -0.59 -10.24 16.46
N THR A 24 -0.44 -11.13 15.48
CA THR A 24 -0.24 -12.58 15.70
C THR A 24 1.14 -13.08 15.27
N ASP A 25 2.11 -12.17 15.10
CA ASP A 25 3.44 -12.46 14.56
C ASP A 25 3.36 -13.25 13.23
N GLY A 26 2.41 -12.86 12.38
CA GLY A 26 2.22 -13.41 11.04
C GLY A 26 3.30 -12.94 10.06
N ASP A 27 3.26 -13.45 8.83
CA ASP A 27 4.27 -13.11 7.81
C ASP A 27 4.31 -11.59 7.52
N PRO A 28 5.44 -10.90 7.80
CA PRO A 28 5.57 -9.45 7.58
C PRO A 28 5.42 -9.03 6.11
N LEU A 29 5.74 -9.91 5.16
CA LEU A 29 5.56 -9.66 3.73
C LEU A 29 4.07 -9.66 3.36
N ALA A 30 3.29 -10.55 3.96
CA ALA A 30 1.84 -10.59 3.79
C ALA A 30 1.17 -9.35 4.41
N VAL A 31 1.62 -8.92 5.59
CA VAL A 31 1.19 -7.66 6.23
C VAL A 31 1.43 -6.49 5.29
N ARG A 32 2.67 -6.31 4.81
CA ARG A 32 3.07 -5.24 3.88
C ARG A 32 2.22 -5.24 2.61
N THR A 33 1.96 -6.43 2.06
CA THR A 33 1.17 -6.59 0.83
C THR A 33 -0.27 -6.11 1.01
N LEU A 34 -0.94 -6.59 2.06
CA LEU A 34 -2.34 -6.28 2.33
C LEU A 34 -2.54 -4.83 2.77
N ALA A 35 -1.70 -4.34 3.69
CA ALA A 35 -1.72 -2.94 4.12
C ALA A 35 -1.46 -1.99 2.94
N GLY A 36 -0.49 -2.33 2.09
CA GLY A 36 -0.17 -1.57 0.88
C GLY A 36 -1.31 -1.52 -0.13
N ALA A 37 -2.04 -2.63 -0.32
CA ALA A 37 -3.22 -2.68 -1.19
C ALA A 37 -4.37 -1.84 -0.64
N ALA A 38 -4.68 -1.98 0.66
CA ALA A 38 -5.69 -1.20 1.34
C ALA A 38 -5.41 0.32 1.28
N TYR A 39 -4.17 0.72 1.55
CA TYR A 39 -3.71 2.11 1.42
C TYR A 39 -3.96 2.66 0.01
N GLY A 40 -3.62 1.91 -1.04
CA GLY A 40 -3.82 2.33 -2.42
C GLY A 40 -5.30 2.61 -2.70
N ILE A 41 -6.19 1.71 -2.28
CA ILE A 41 -7.63 1.88 -2.45
C ILE A 41 -8.14 3.10 -1.68
N PHE A 42 -7.77 3.26 -0.40
CA PHE A 42 -8.20 4.41 0.39
C PHE A 42 -7.69 5.74 -0.17
N ALA A 43 -6.43 5.79 -0.62
CA ALA A 43 -5.87 6.98 -1.24
C ALA A 43 -6.64 7.40 -2.50
N ASP A 44 -6.97 6.43 -3.37
CA ASP A 44 -7.72 6.70 -4.59
C ASP A 44 -9.18 7.09 -4.27
N LEU A 45 -9.83 6.46 -3.30
CA LEU A 45 -11.17 6.83 -2.85
C LEU A 45 -11.22 8.26 -2.28
N ALA A 46 -10.25 8.63 -1.44
CA ALA A 46 -10.15 9.98 -0.88
C ALA A 46 -9.94 11.03 -1.99
N GLU A 47 -9.06 10.73 -2.95
CA GLU A 47 -8.77 11.62 -4.07
C GLU A 47 -9.99 11.80 -4.99
N ASN A 48 -10.74 10.72 -5.25
CA ASN A 48 -11.97 10.77 -6.03
C ASN A 48 -13.09 11.57 -5.34
N HIS A 49 -13.16 11.50 -4.01
CA HIS A 49 -14.17 12.24 -3.25
C HIS A 49 -13.79 13.73 -3.11
N THR A 50 -12.50 14.02 -2.88
CA THR A 50 -11.99 15.38 -2.73
C THR A 50 -10.54 15.43 -3.19
N PRO A 51 -10.27 16.00 -4.38
CA PRO A 51 -8.90 16.11 -4.90
C PRO A 51 -7.95 16.82 -3.92
N GLY A 52 -6.75 16.28 -3.76
CA GLY A 52 -5.72 16.74 -2.84
C GLY A 52 -5.94 16.35 -1.37
N SER A 53 -7.01 15.63 -1.04
CA SER A 53 -7.34 15.29 0.35
C SER A 53 -6.61 14.05 0.88
N SER A 54 -6.18 13.16 -0.03
CA SER A 54 -5.53 11.90 0.32
C SER A 54 -4.21 12.13 1.08
N TRP A 55 -3.90 11.23 2.02
CA TRP A 55 -2.59 11.25 2.72
C TRP A 55 -1.43 11.25 1.72
N ARG A 56 -1.55 10.41 0.67
CA ARG A 56 -0.63 10.34 -0.46
C ARG A 56 -0.36 11.73 -1.06
N ALA A 57 -1.40 12.47 -1.44
CA ALA A 57 -1.26 13.80 -2.04
C ALA A 57 -0.61 14.80 -1.07
N LYS A 58 -0.95 14.75 0.21
CA LYS A 58 -0.36 15.62 1.25
C LYS A 58 1.13 15.34 1.45
N VAL A 59 1.52 14.08 1.53
CA VAL A 59 2.94 13.69 1.66
C VAL A 59 3.73 14.09 0.43
N ILE A 60 3.21 13.84 -0.78
CA ILE A 60 3.86 14.25 -2.03
C ILE A 60 4.10 15.76 -2.02
N LYS A 61 3.07 16.55 -1.73
CA LYS A 61 3.17 18.02 -1.67
C LYS A 61 4.17 18.51 -0.62
N GLY A 62 4.27 17.83 0.53
CA GLY A 62 5.20 18.17 1.61
C GLY A 62 6.63 17.69 1.42
N SER A 63 6.88 16.75 0.50
CA SER A 63 8.18 16.07 0.36
C SER A 63 9.26 16.91 -0.33
N GLY A 64 8.89 17.96 -1.08
CA GLY A 64 9.82 18.69 -1.94
C GLY A 64 10.32 17.91 -3.16
N LEU A 65 9.83 16.69 -3.37
CA LEU A 65 10.15 15.84 -4.52
C LEU A 65 9.19 16.09 -5.69
N SER A 66 9.60 15.64 -6.87
CA SER A 66 8.66 15.49 -7.98
C SER A 66 7.57 14.48 -7.61
N GLU A 67 6.35 14.67 -8.10
CA GLU A 67 5.25 13.73 -7.85
C GLU A 67 5.63 12.29 -8.25
N LYS A 68 6.32 12.14 -9.38
CA LYS A 68 6.80 10.85 -9.88
C LYS A 68 7.77 10.18 -8.90
N ASP A 69 8.74 10.92 -8.36
CA ASP A 69 9.72 10.37 -7.41
C ASP A 69 9.09 10.05 -6.06
N ALA A 70 8.22 10.92 -5.57
CA ALA A 70 7.49 10.68 -4.33
C ALA A 70 6.60 9.44 -4.45
N LEU A 71 5.87 9.27 -5.55
CA LEU A 71 5.07 8.07 -5.82
C LEU A 71 5.93 6.81 -5.97
N ARG A 72 7.11 6.92 -6.61
CA ARG A 72 8.04 5.79 -6.73
C ARG A 72 8.52 5.31 -5.36
N ILE A 73 8.84 6.23 -4.46
CA ILE A 73 9.29 5.91 -3.09
C ILE A 73 8.13 5.39 -2.25
N LEU A 74 7.00 6.09 -2.22
CA LEU A 74 5.82 5.70 -1.45
C LEU A 74 5.30 4.31 -1.84
N ASN A 75 5.39 3.98 -3.13
CA ASN A 75 4.92 2.70 -3.64
C ASN A 75 6.03 1.66 -3.85
N ALA A 76 7.24 1.88 -3.32
CA ALA A 76 8.40 1.05 -3.63
C ALA A 76 8.16 -0.44 -3.30
N ALA A 77 7.64 -0.73 -2.10
CA ALA A 77 7.33 -2.10 -1.67
C ALA A 77 6.25 -2.74 -2.55
N GLN A 78 5.11 -2.07 -2.80
CA GLN A 78 4.08 -2.67 -3.68
C GLN A 78 4.58 -2.83 -5.12
N ASN A 79 5.41 -1.92 -5.60
CA ASN A 79 5.99 -1.98 -6.95
C ASN A 79 6.91 -3.19 -7.09
N TYR A 80 7.81 -3.42 -6.15
CA TYR A 80 8.64 -4.63 -6.13
C TYR A 80 7.78 -5.90 -6.12
N LEU A 81 6.83 -5.98 -5.18
CA LEU A 81 6.00 -7.18 -5.00
C LEU A 81 5.11 -7.52 -6.21
N LYS A 82 4.82 -6.57 -7.10
CA LYS A 82 3.96 -6.78 -8.29
C LYS A 82 4.71 -6.85 -9.62
N HIS A 83 5.99 -6.47 -9.68
CA HIS A 83 6.72 -6.26 -10.95
C HIS A 83 7.97 -7.13 -11.10
N ALA A 84 7.85 -8.43 -10.88
CA ALA A 84 8.93 -9.38 -11.14
C ALA A 84 9.44 -9.34 -12.60
N ASP A 85 8.67 -8.79 -13.55
CA ASP A 85 9.12 -8.54 -14.93
C ASP A 85 10.26 -7.52 -15.04
N ARG A 86 10.47 -6.69 -14.01
CA ARG A 86 11.45 -5.58 -14.02
C ARG A 86 12.66 -5.85 -13.14
N ASP A 87 12.49 -6.60 -12.06
CA ASP A 87 13.46 -6.65 -10.97
C ASP A 87 13.57 -8.06 -10.34
N ALA A 88 13.34 -9.11 -11.14
CA ALA A 88 13.35 -10.53 -10.75
C ALA A 88 14.54 -10.98 -9.87
N GLU A 89 15.73 -10.42 -10.11
CA GLU A 89 16.97 -10.81 -9.42
C GLU A 89 17.30 -9.89 -8.23
N SER A 90 16.46 -8.91 -7.94
CA SER A 90 16.66 -7.97 -6.82
C SER A 90 15.95 -8.46 -5.56
N ALA A 91 16.40 -7.97 -4.41
CA ALA A 91 15.81 -8.28 -3.11
C ALA A 91 15.15 -7.04 -2.51
N LEU A 92 13.93 -7.21 -1.99
CA LEU A 92 13.30 -6.24 -1.09
C LEU A 92 13.76 -6.53 0.33
N SER A 93 14.21 -5.48 1.02
CA SER A 93 14.63 -5.51 2.42
C SER A 93 13.89 -4.41 3.17
N PHE A 94 13.26 -4.75 4.29
CA PHE A 94 12.61 -3.82 5.21
C PHE A 94 12.58 -4.46 6.60
N ASP A 95 12.64 -3.61 7.63
CA ASP A 95 12.42 -4.06 9.00
C ASP A 95 10.92 -4.24 9.25
N GLU A 96 10.55 -5.22 10.06
CA GLU A 96 9.13 -5.48 10.39
C GLU A 96 8.47 -4.25 11.07
N GLU A 97 9.24 -3.46 11.81
CA GLU A 97 8.81 -2.22 12.45
C GLU A 97 8.40 -1.12 11.44
N GLU A 98 8.74 -1.28 10.16
CA GLU A 98 8.30 -0.37 9.11
C GLU A 98 6.86 -0.66 8.62
N ASN A 99 6.19 -1.72 9.10
CA ASN A 99 4.81 -2.07 8.75
C ASN A 99 3.74 -1.26 9.49
#